data_AF-A0A7X9DWJ9-F1
#
_entry.id   AF-A0A7X9DWJ9-F1
#
_cell.length_a   1.000
_cell.length_b   1.000
_cell.length_c   1.000
_cell.angle_alpha   90.00
_cell.angle_beta   90.00
_cell.angle_gamma   90.00
#
_symmetry.space_group_name_H-M   'P 1'
#
loop_
_entity.id
_entity.type
_entity.pdbx_description
1 polymer ?
#
loop_
_entity_poly.entity_id
_entity_poly.type
_entity_poly.pdbx_seq_one_letter_code
_entity_poly.pdbx_strand_id
1 'polypeptide(L)'
;MTDACLHCRTDLSARPPGGVHSPGVATHLAACPDCRQWMERDAAAWQALGAIREPEPPAGLAGRIFERARPRSAFRLHRLVLGMAGAAALAAGIVYGVWIWRALSTSAPPAIHFEPPEVAYAELFDATPIGGLEHPSMGPGGRQP
;
A
#
# COMPACT_ATOMS: atom_id res chain seq x y z
N MET A 1 0.95 36.42 2.67
CA MET A 1 -0.01 35.30 2.48
C MET A 1 0.52 34.13 3.29
N THR A 2 -0.23 33.63 4.28
CA THR A 2 0.22 32.51 5.13
C THR A 2 -0.03 31.17 4.46
N ASP A 3 0.68 30.13 4.89
CA ASP A 3 0.51 28.76 4.38
C ASP A 3 -0.94 28.26 4.58
N ALA A 4 -1.57 28.62 5.71
CA ALA A 4 -2.97 28.33 5.99
C ALA A 4 -3.95 28.96 4.96
N CYS A 5 -3.71 30.20 4.54
CA CYS A 5 -4.54 30.84 3.50
C CYS A 5 -4.36 30.15 2.14
N LEU A 6 -3.15 29.70 1.81
CA LEU A 6 -2.87 28.98 0.56
C LEU A 6 -3.55 27.60 0.54
N HIS A 7 -3.48 26.87 1.65
CA HIS A 7 -4.17 25.59 1.81
C HIS A 7 -5.69 25.75 1.71
N CYS A 8 -6.24 26.76 2.40
CA CYS A 8 -7.67 27.08 2.33
C CYS A 8 -8.12 27.39 0.89
N ARG A 9 -7.38 28.25 0.17
CA ARG A 9 -7.72 28.59 -1.21
C ARG A 9 -7.66 27.39 -2.15
N THR A 10 -6.67 26.52 -1.97
CA THR A 10 -6.56 25.29 -2.76
C THR A 10 -7.78 24.39 -2.54
N ASP A 11 -8.17 24.17 -1.27
CA ASP A 11 -9.32 23.31 -0.93
C ASP A 11 -10.65 23.88 -1.45
N LEU A 12 -10.82 25.21 -1.40
CA LEU A 12 -12.00 25.88 -1.95
C LEU A 12 -12.04 25.78 -3.48
N SER A 13 -10.92 26.03 -4.18
CA SER A 13 -10.88 25.98 -5.65
C SER A 13 -11.04 24.57 -6.22
N ALA A 14 -10.74 23.54 -5.44
CA ALA A 14 -10.87 22.14 -5.86
C ALA A 14 -12.33 21.66 -5.91
N ARG A 15 -13.27 22.42 -5.35
CA ARG A 15 -14.68 22.00 -5.23
C ARG A 15 -15.62 23.12 -5.65
N PRO A 16 -16.76 22.79 -6.28
CA PRO A 16 -17.79 23.78 -6.53
C PRO A 16 -18.41 24.26 -5.21
N PRO A 17 -19.06 25.44 -5.21
CA PRO A 17 -19.75 25.95 -4.04
C PRO A 17 -20.83 24.98 -3.57
N GLY A 18 -20.89 24.74 -2.25
CA GLY A 18 -21.75 23.72 -1.64
C GLY A 18 -21.13 22.32 -1.57
N GLY A 19 -19.90 22.14 -2.06
CA GLY A 19 -19.12 20.93 -1.83
C GLY A 19 -18.75 20.75 -0.36
N VAL A 20 -18.51 19.50 0.04
CA VAL A 20 -18.04 19.19 1.40
C VAL A 20 -16.58 19.62 1.54
N HIS A 21 -16.33 20.63 2.36
CA HIS A 21 -14.99 21.11 2.71
C HIS A 21 -14.44 20.40 3.94
N SER A 22 -13.12 20.44 4.09
CA SER A 22 -12.50 19.94 5.32
C SER A 22 -12.88 20.79 6.53
N PRO A 23 -12.97 20.22 7.75
CA PRO A 23 -13.34 20.98 8.95
C PRO A 23 -12.36 22.12 9.26
N GLY A 24 -11.08 21.99 8.88
CA GLY A 24 -10.07 23.03 9.05
C GLY A 24 -10.34 24.29 8.23
N VAL A 25 -10.97 24.15 7.06
CA VAL A 25 -11.33 25.27 6.18
C VAL A 25 -12.47 26.09 6.78
N ALA A 26 -13.49 25.46 7.35
CA ALA A 26 -14.60 26.16 8.01
C ALA A 26 -14.10 27.03 9.18
N THR A 27 -13.21 26.48 10.02
CA THR A 27 -12.58 27.22 11.12
C THR A 27 -11.73 28.39 10.61
N HIS A 28 -10.95 28.17 9.54
CA HIS A 28 -10.13 29.22 8.95
C HIS A 28 -10.99 30.35 8.36
N LEU A 29 -12.08 30.02 7.65
CA LEU A 29 -13.01 31.01 7.10
C LEU A 29 -13.67 31.85 8.19
N ALA A 30 -14.01 31.27 9.35
CA ALA A 30 -14.54 32.04 10.47
C ALA A 30 -13.54 33.09 11.00
N ALA A 31 -12.24 32.80 10.94
CA ALA A 31 -11.17 33.69 11.43
C ALA A 31 -10.60 34.65 10.36
N CYS A 32 -10.68 34.31 9.07
CA CYS A 32 -9.99 35.01 7.99
C CYS A 32 -10.97 35.74 7.05
N PRO A 33 -11.06 37.08 7.11
CA PRO A 33 -11.95 37.85 6.24
C PRO A 33 -11.57 37.78 4.75
N ASP A 34 -10.28 37.72 4.43
CA ASP A 34 -9.80 37.68 3.04
C ASP A 34 -10.26 36.38 2.33
N CYS A 35 -10.15 35.25 3.01
CA CYS A 35 -10.61 33.95 2.48
C CYS A 35 -12.14 33.90 2.34
N ARG A 36 -12.91 34.54 3.24
CA ARG A 36 -14.37 34.67 3.09
C ARG A 36 -14.74 35.48 1.86
N GLN A 37 -14.13 36.64 1.67
CA GLN A 37 -14.40 37.48 0.50
C GLN A 37 -14.03 36.75 -0.80
N TRP A 38 -12.95 35.97 -0.80
CA TRP A 38 -12.58 35.14 -1.94
C TRP A 38 -13.65 34.07 -2.23
N MET A 39 -14.13 33.36 -1.20
CA MET A 39 -15.19 32.35 -1.33
C MET A 39 -16.49 32.94 -1.87
N GLU A 40 -16.89 34.13 -1.39
CA GLU A 40 -18.08 34.83 -1.89
C GLU A 40 -17.97 35.20 -3.37
N ARG A 41 -16.80 35.67 -3.80
CA ARG A 41 -16.54 35.97 -5.22
C ARG A 41 -16.55 34.72 -6.08
N ASP A 42 -15.96 33.63 -5.59
CA ASP A 42 -15.97 32.34 -6.29
C ASP A 42 -17.40 31.81 -6.43
N ALA A 43 -18.19 31.85 -5.35
CA ALA A 43 -19.61 31.47 -5.37
C ALA A 43 -20.43 32.32 -6.36
N ALA A 44 -20.21 33.63 -6.40
CA ALA A 44 -20.85 34.52 -7.37
C ALA A 44 -20.45 34.19 -8.82
N ALA A 45 -19.19 33.84 -9.06
CA ALA A 45 -18.72 33.42 -10.38
C ALA A 45 -19.40 32.11 -10.83
N TRP A 46 -19.50 31.13 -9.94
CA TRP A 46 -20.23 29.89 -10.21
C TRP A 46 -21.72 30.11 -10.48
N GLN A 47 -22.35 31.02 -9.74
CA GLN A 47 -23.74 31.39 -9.98
C GLN A 47 -23.91 32.05 -11.36
N ALA A 48 -22.99 32.92 -11.75
CA ALA A 48 -22.98 33.53 -13.08
C ALA A 48 -22.78 32.49 -14.19
N LEU A 49 -21.89 31.51 -13.99
CA LEU A 49 -21.70 30.39 -14.91
C LEU A 49 -22.97 29.54 -15.04
N GLY A 50 -23.67 29.29 -13.94
CA GLY A 50 -24.95 28.56 -13.93
C GLY A 50 -26.10 29.30 -14.62
N ALA A 51 -26.00 30.62 -14.79
CA ALA A 51 -26.98 31.42 -15.51
C ALA A 51 -26.76 31.45 -17.03
N ILE A 52 -25.63 30.90 -17.52
CA ILE A 52 -25.34 30.81 -18.94
C ILE A 52 -26.31 29.81 -19.57
N ARG A 53 -26.88 30.18 -20.73
CA ARG A 53 -27.76 29.30 -21.49
C ARG A 53 -27.02 28.00 -21.81
N GLU A 54 -27.56 26.89 -21.31
CA GLU A 54 -27.03 25.57 -21.61
C GLU A 54 -27.09 25.32 -23.13
N PRO A 55 -26.00 24.89 -23.76
CA PRO A 55 -26.04 24.49 -25.16
C PRO A 55 -26.92 23.25 -25.28
N GLU A 56 -27.77 23.24 -26.30
CA GLU A 56 -28.63 22.09 -26.56
C GLU A 56 -27.74 20.87 -26.88
N PRO A 57 -27.90 19.74 -26.14
CA PRO A 57 -27.09 18.57 -26.40
C PRO A 57 -27.36 18.03 -27.80
N PRO A 58 -26.33 17.57 -28.53
CA PRO A 58 -26.51 17.05 -29.88
C PRO A 58 -27.49 15.88 -29.89
N ALA A 59 -28.33 15.81 -30.92
CA ALA A 59 -29.34 14.77 -31.05
C ALA A 59 -28.72 13.36 -30.85
N GLY A 60 -29.41 12.54 -30.05
CA GLY A 60 -28.98 11.17 -29.73
C GLY A 60 -27.82 11.05 -28.75
N LEU A 61 -27.31 12.15 -28.15
CA LEU A 61 -26.25 12.10 -27.12
C LEU A 61 -26.63 11.15 -25.97
N ALA A 62 -27.84 11.28 -25.43
CA ALA A 62 -28.33 10.43 -24.35
C ALA A 62 -28.29 8.95 -24.78
N GLY A 63 -28.79 8.61 -25.96
CA GLY A 63 -28.75 7.25 -26.51
C GLY A 63 -27.33 6.70 -26.63
N ARG A 64 -26.38 7.50 -27.15
CA ARG A 64 -24.96 7.11 -27.23
C ARG A 64 -24.33 6.88 -25.87
N ILE A 65 -24.65 7.73 -24.88
CA ILE A 65 -24.17 7.55 -23.50
C ILE A 65 -24.73 6.25 -22.92
N PHE A 66 -26.03 5.98 -23.08
CA PHE A 66 -26.64 4.75 -22.58
C PHE A 66 -26.04 3.50 -23.25
N GLU A 67 -25.80 3.52 -24.55
CA GLU A 67 -25.12 2.41 -25.24
C GLU A 67 -23.69 2.19 -24.75
N ARG A 68 -22.94 3.28 -24.50
CA ARG A 68 -21.56 3.23 -24.01
C ARG A 68 -21.48 2.80 -22.53
N ALA A 69 -22.42 3.26 -21.72
CA ALA A 69 -22.51 2.95 -20.30
C ALA A 69 -23.09 1.55 -20.04
N ARG A 70 -23.73 0.94 -21.05
CA ARG A 70 -24.28 -0.41 -20.92
C ARG A 70 -23.12 -1.37 -20.60
N PRO A 71 -23.17 -2.03 -19.43
CA PRO A 71 -22.08 -2.91 -19.02
C PRO A 71 -21.97 -4.08 -20.00
N ARG A 72 -20.85 -4.13 -20.75
CA ARG A 72 -20.56 -5.20 -21.71
C ARG A 72 -20.56 -6.53 -20.98
N SER A 73 -21.59 -7.34 -21.21
CA SER A 73 -21.77 -8.68 -20.61
C SER A 73 -20.57 -9.59 -20.85
N ALA A 74 -19.89 -9.44 -21.99
CA ALA A 74 -18.68 -10.17 -22.34
C ALA A 74 -17.56 -10.05 -21.29
N PHE A 75 -17.39 -8.86 -20.67
CA PHE A 75 -16.32 -8.65 -19.69
C PHE A 75 -16.63 -9.34 -18.34
N ARG A 76 -17.92 -9.42 -17.97
CA ARG A 76 -18.37 -10.18 -16.79
C ARG A 76 -18.20 -11.68 -16.99
N LEU A 77 -18.57 -12.18 -18.16
CA LEU A 77 -18.39 -13.60 -18.51
C LEU A 77 -16.90 -13.98 -18.53
N HIS A 78 -16.05 -13.15 -19.14
CA HIS A 78 -14.60 -13.40 -19.18
C HIS A 78 -13.98 -13.46 -17.77
N ARG A 79 -14.39 -12.56 -16.88
CA ARG A 79 -13.91 -12.53 -15.49
C ARG A 79 -14.40 -13.75 -14.69
N LEU A 80 -15.62 -14.21 -14.93
CA LEU A 80 -16.14 -15.44 -14.33
C LEU A 80 -15.37 -16.68 -14.82
N VAL A 81 -15.12 -16.79 -16.13
CA VAL A 81 -14.36 -17.90 -16.72
C VAL A 81 -12.93 -17.93 -16.20
N LEU A 82 -12.24 -16.77 -16.13
CA LEU A 82 -10.91 -16.66 -15.54
C LEU A 82 -10.89 -17.03 -14.05
N GLY A 83 -11.90 -16.61 -13.29
CA GLY A 83 -12.04 -16.97 -11.88
C GLY A 83 -12.21 -18.47 -11.67
N MET A 84 -13.05 -19.11 -12.50
CA MET A 84 -13.26 -20.56 -12.46
C MET A 84 -12.01 -21.33 -12.88
N ALA A 85 -11.30 -20.87 -13.91
CA ALA A 85 -10.03 -21.48 -14.33
C ALA A 85 -8.96 -21.41 -13.22
N GLY A 86 -8.84 -20.26 -12.54
CA GLY A 86 -7.95 -20.10 -11.40
C GLY A 86 -8.31 -21.02 -10.23
N ALA A 87 -9.60 -21.10 -9.88
CA ALA A 87 -10.08 -21.98 -8.82
C ALA A 87 -9.82 -23.46 -9.15
N ALA A 88 -10.03 -23.88 -10.41
CA ALA A 88 -9.75 -25.24 -10.86
C ALA A 88 -8.25 -25.57 -10.80
N ALA A 89 -7.38 -24.64 -11.19
CA ALA A 89 -5.92 -24.83 -11.12
C ALA A 89 -5.45 -24.97 -9.66
N LEU A 90 -5.98 -24.17 -8.74
CA LEU A 90 -5.67 -24.28 -7.32
C LEU A 90 -6.16 -25.61 -6.73
N ALA A 91 -7.40 -26.02 -7.05
CA ALA A 91 -7.93 -27.30 -6.61
C ALA A 91 -7.10 -28.48 -7.13
N ALA A 92 -6.70 -28.45 -8.41
CA ALA A 92 -5.84 -29.48 -9.00
C ALA A 92 -4.46 -29.51 -8.33
N GLY A 93 -3.86 -28.35 -8.05
CA GLY A 93 -2.58 -28.25 -7.34
C GLY A 93 -2.63 -28.82 -5.92
N ILE A 94 -3.71 -28.54 -5.17
CA ILE A 94 -3.91 -29.08 -3.82
C ILE A 94 -4.07 -30.60 -3.86
N VAL A 95 -4.90 -31.12 -4.76
CA VAL A 95 -5.10 -32.57 -4.89
C VAL A 95 -3.80 -33.27 -5.27
N TYR A 96 -3.04 -32.71 -6.22
CA TYR A 96 -1.76 -33.28 -6.64
C TYR A 96 -0.71 -33.22 -5.53
N GLY A 97 -0.64 -32.11 -4.79
CA GLY A 97 0.25 -31.97 -3.64
C GLY A 97 -0.07 -32.97 -2.52
N VAL A 98 -1.35 -33.17 -2.20
CA VAL A 98 -1.80 -34.17 -1.22
C VAL A 98 -1.45 -35.59 -1.68
N TRP A 99 -1.61 -35.88 -2.97
CA TRP A 99 -1.29 -37.19 -3.53
C TRP A 99 0.21 -37.49 -3.47
N ILE A 100 1.06 -36.53 -3.85
CA ILE A 100 2.52 -36.63 -3.73
C ILE A 100 2.93 -36.79 -2.27
N TRP A 101 2.42 -35.95 -1.36
CA TRP A 101 2.72 -36.06 0.07
C TRP A 101 2.41 -37.45 0.60
N ARG A 102 1.25 -37.99 0.23
CA ARG A 102 0.83 -39.32 0.67
C ARG A 102 1.74 -40.41 0.11
N ALA A 103 2.13 -40.32 -1.17
CA ALA A 103 3.07 -41.27 -1.79
C ALA A 103 4.44 -41.25 -1.09
N LEU A 104 4.98 -40.06 -0.79
CA LEU A 104 6.25 -39.92 -0.06
C LEU A 104 6.14 -40.37 1.41
N SER A 105 4.99 -40.17 2.04
CA SER A 105 4.76 -40.59 3.42
C SER A 105 4.64 -42.11 3.56
N THR A 106 4.25 -42.81 2.48
CA THR A 106 4.16 -44.29 2.47
C THR A 106 5.47 -44.97 2.11
N SER A 107 6.43 -44.28 1.51
CA SER A 107 7.80 -44.80 1.40
C SER A 107 8.50 -44.64 2.75
N ALA A 108 8.75 -45.75 3.44
CA ALA A 108 9.61 -45.77 4.62
C ALA A 108 10.98 -45.15 4.26
N PRO A 109 11.54 -44.23 5.06
CA PRO A 109 12.85 -43.67 4.79
C PRO A 109 13.89 -44.80 4.79
N PRO A 110 14.82 -44.87 3.83
CA PRO A 110 15.93 -45.81 3.93
C PRO A 110 16.69 -45.51 5.22
N ALA A 111 16.97 -46.53 6.01
CA ALA A 111 17.82 -46.40 7.19
C ALA A 111 19.19 -45.89 6.73
N ILE A 112 19.44 -44.60 6.91
CA ILE A 112 20.76 -44.01 6.66
C ILE A 112 21.64 -44.46 7.83
N HIS A 113 22.47 -45.47 7.60
CA HIS A 113 23.56 -45.81 8.49
C HIS A 113 24.59 -44.67 8.42
N PHE A 114 24.62 -43.82 9.44
CA PHE A 114 25.69 -42.86 9.64
C PHE A 114 26.87 -43.58 10.32
N GLU A 115 27.92 -43.85 9.56
CA GLU A 115 29.21 -44.24 10.09
C GLU A 115 29.95 -42.95 10.48
N PRO A 116 30.27 -42.71 11.78
CA PRO A 116 30.90 -41.47 12.21
C PRO A 116 32.38 -41.44 11.76
N PRO A 117 32.83 -40.41 11.02
CA PRO A 117 34.25 -40.29 10.68
C PRO A 117 35.06 -39.88 11.91
N GLU A 118 35.94 -40.77 12.35
CA GLU A 118 36.97 -40.53 13.36
C GLU A 118 38.05 -39.62 12.75
N VAL A 119 37.90 -38.30 12.95
CA VAL A 119 38.93 -37.31 12.59
C VAL A 119 39.70 -36.90 13.84
N ALA A 120 40.98 -37.24 13.85
CA ALA A 120 41.95 -36.95 14.88
C ALA A 120 42.27 -35.45 14.94
N TYR A 121 41.72 -34.75 15.95
CA TYR A 121 42.01 -33.33 16.22
C TYR A 121 43.29 -33.11 17.06
N ALA A 122 44.09 -34.15 17.31
CA ALA A 122 45.19 -34.10 18.28
C ALA A 122 46.48 -33.40 17.77
N GLU A 123 46.63 -33.20 16.46
CA GLU A 123 47.92 -32.75 15.88
C GLU A 123 47.93 -31.27 15.46
N LEU A 124 46.81 -30.53 15.58
CA LEU A 124 46.69 -29.18 14.99
C LEU A 124 46.91 -28.01 15.98
N PHE A 125 47.06 -28.26 17.28
CA PHE A 125 47.21 -27.19 18.29
C PHE A 125 48.56 -27.16 19.01
N ASP A 126 49.58 -27.87 18.52
CA ASP A 126 50.94 -27.82 19.09
C ASP A 126 51.82 -26.73 18.45
N ALA A 127 51.29 -25.52 18.38
CA ALA A 127 52.05 -24.33 18.03
C ALA A 127 51.88 -23.27 19.13
N THR A 128 52.82 -23.27 20.07
CA THR A 128 52.98 -22.22 21.09
C THR A 128 53.60 -20.97 20.47
N PRO A 129 53.10 -19.78 20.82
CA PRO A 129 53.96 -18.61 20.95
C PRO A 129 53.86 -17.99 22.35
N ILE A 130 54.92 -18.22 23.12
CA ILE A 130 55.76 -17.27 23.89
C ILE A 130 55.07 -16.00 24.47
N GLY A 131 55.04 -15.93 25.81
CA GLY A 131 55.10 -14.70 26.62
C GLY A 131 53.79 -13.87 26.66
N GLY A 132 53.10 -13.69 27.78
CA GLY A 132 53.61 -13.44 29.13
C GLY A 132 53.71 -11.93 29.37
N LEU A 133 52.58 -11.23 29.51
CA LEU A 133 52.48 -9.92 30.18
C LEU A 133 51.08 -9.74 30.80
N GLU A 134 50.95 -10.29 32.01
CA GLU A 134 50.42 -9.70 33.25
C GLU A 134 49.61 -8.37 33.12
N HIS A 135 48.31 -8.45 33.50
CA HIS A 135 47.46 -7.62 34.39
C HIS A 135 47.85 -6.14 34.74
N PRO A 136 46.93 -5.27 35.27
CA PRO A 136 45.60 -5.54 35.84
C PRO A 136 44.46 -4.53 35.53
N SER A 137 43.27 -4.95 35.94
CA SER A 137 42.06 -4.19 36.22
C SER A 137 42.20 -3.10 37.30
N MET A 138 41.63 -1.92 37.08
CA MET A 138 41.18 -1.00 38.15
C MET A 138 40.01 -0.14 37.62
N GLY A 139 38.80 -0.32 38.15
CA GLY A 139 37.78 0.75 38.18
C GLY A 139 37.96 1.60 39.44
N PRO A 140 36.98 2.38 39.93
CA PRO A 140 35.88 3.12 39.30
C PRO A 140 35.90 4.64 39.68
N GLY A 141 34.99 5.45 39.14
CA GLY A 141 34.70 6.83 39.61
C GLY A 141 34.39 7.76 38.44
N GLY A 142 33.35 8.59 38.41
CA GLY A 142 32.54 9.18 39.48
C GLY A 142 32.58 10.71 39.32
N ARG A 143 31.49 11.29 38.79
CA ARG A 143 31.00 12.71 38.85
C ARG A 143 31.96 13.90 38.69
N GLN A 144 31.67 14.72 37.64
CA GLN A 144 31.31 16.17 37.60
C GLN A 144 32.19 17.22 38.32
N PRO A 145 32.17 18.53 37.95
CA PRO A 145 31.16 19.28 37.16
C PRO A 145 31.46 19.45 35.66
#